data_AF-A0A9P9YXE8-F1
#
_entry.id   AF-A0A9P9YXE8-F1
#
_cell.length_a   1.000
_cell.length_b   1.000
_cell.length_c   1.000
_cell.angle_alpha   90.00
_cell.angle_beta   90.00
_cell.angle_gamma   90.00
#
_symmetry.space_group_name_H-M   'P 1'
#
loop_
_entity.id
_entity.type
_entity.pdbx_description
1 polymer ?
#
loop_
_entity_poly.entity_id
_entity_poly.type
_entity_poly.pdbx_seq_one_letter_code
_entity_poly.pdbx_strand_id
1 'polypeptide(L)'
;MLGGGLCCIVAAFIAQGSTTSTAVVMGGKLLIAGSFAVIYNYSAELFPTVVRNSAMGLGSMCARLSGALTPLITLLDSFDPKIPAVLFGVVALVSGFWVMFLPETMNQPMPESIEDGENFGKGDTWFSQCAGRKKRQNSVYADDPEQMVPLKNIERK
;
A
#
# COMPACT_ATOMS: atom_id res chain seq x y z
N MET A 1 7.07 2.45 2.54
CA MET A 1 7.72 1.17 2.92
C MET A 1 9.24 1.20 2.73
N LEU A 2 9.76 1.64 1.57
CA LEU A 2 11.21 1.69 1.31
C LEU A 2 12.03 2.45 2.38
N GLY A 3 11.65 3.69 2.69
CA GLY A 3 12.36 4.50 3.70
C GLY A 3 12.33 3.88 5.10
N GLY A 4 11.21 3.28 5.50
CA GLY A 4 11.09 2.55 6.75
C GLY A 4 11.95 1.28 6.79
N GLY A 5 11.97 0.51 5.70
CA GLY A 5 12.81 -0.69 5.56
C GLY A 5 14.31 -0.37 5.64
N LEU A 6 14.75 0.70 4.96
CA LEU A 6 16.13 1.19 5.06
C LEU A 6 16.47 1.60 6.50
N CYS A 7 15.56 2.30 7.17
CA CYS A 7 15.72 2.72 8.56
C CYS A 7 15.87 1.51 9.51
N CYS A 8 15.10 0.43 9.30
CA CYS A 8 15.22 -0.82 10.06
C CYS A 8 16.56 -1.53 9.84
N ILE A 9 17.08 -1.55 8.60
CA ILE A 9 18.40 -2.14 8.30
C ILE A 9 19.50 -1.32 8.96
N VAL A 10 19.45 0.01 8.85
CA VAL A 10 20.43 0.90 9.50
C VAL A 10 20.42 0.73 11.01
N ALA A 11 19.22 0.62 11.62
CA ALA A 11 19.09 0.36 13.05
C ALA A 11 19.75 -0.96 13.49
N ALA A 12 19.79 -1.99 12.64
CA ALA A 12 20.43 -3.27 12.94
C ALA A 12 21.97 -3.16 13.10
N PHE A 13 22.59 -2.15 12.48
CA PHE A 13 24.04 -1.92 12.57
C PHE A 13 24.42 -0.95 13.69
N ILE A 14 23.45 -0.25 14.29
CA ILE A 14 23.68 0.66 15.40
C ILE A 14 23.58 -0.13 16.72
N ALA A 15 24.57 0.03 17.60
CA ALA A 15 24.59 -0.64 18.89
C ALA A 15 23.29 -0.37 19.68
N GLN A 16 22.65 -1.45 20.15
CA GLN A 16 21.47 -1.40 21.00
C GLN A 16 21.81 -0.69 22.32
N GLY A 17 20.99 0.28 22.73
CA GLY A 17 21.13 0.96 24.03
C GLY A 17 21.34 2.47 23.99
N SER A 18 21.51 3.08 22.80
CA SER A 18 21.55 4.54 22.66
C SER A 18 20.17 5.12 22.32
N THR A 19 19.84 6.30 22.86
CA THR A 19 18.64 7.09 22.50
C THR A 19 18.49 7.28 20.98
N THR A 20 19.63 7.32 20.27
CA THR A 20 19.70 7.43 18.81
C THR A 20 19.11 6.20 18.10
N SER A 21 19.38 4.99 18.59
CA SER A 21 18.83 3.74 18.03
C SER A 21 17.31 3.68 18.18
N THR A 22 16.79 4.03 19.36
CA THR A 22 15.35 4.06 19.62
C THR A 22 14.63 5.11 18.75
N ALA A 23 15.22 6.29 18.57
CA ALA A 23 14.66 7.32 17.71
C ALA A 23 14.57 6.88 16.24
N VAL A 24 15.61 6.22 15.73
CA VAL A 24 15.64 5.65 14.37
C VAL A 24 14.56 4.58 14.21
N VAL A 25 14.47 3.63 15.15
CA VAL A 25 13.45 2.57 15.11
C VAL A 25 12.02 3.15 15.18
N MET A 26 11.77 4.14 16.04
CA MET A 26 10.48 4.82 16.12
C MET A 26 10.15 5.56 14.82
N GLY A 27 11.11 6.26 14.23
CA GLY A 27 10.94 6.90 12.93
C GLY A 27 10.58 5.90 11.83
N GLY A 28 11.32 4.78 11.74
CA GLY A 28 11.03 3.69 10.81
C GLY A 28 9.64 3.10 11.01
N LYS A 29 9.22 2.88 12.26
CA LYS A 29 7.91 2.32 12.61
C LYS A 29 6.76 3.24 12.19
N LEU A 30 6.91 4.56 12.35
CA LEU A 30 5.93 5.55 11.90
C LEU A 30 5.79 5.57 10.37
N LEU A 31 6.91 5.51 9.65
CA LEU A 31 6.91 5.46 8.18
C LEU A 31 6.23 4.20 7.64
N ILE A 32 6.47 3.05 8.27
CA ILE A 32 5.83 1.79 7.91
C ILE A 32 4.33 1.84 8.21
N ALA A 33 3.95 2.32 9.40
CA ALA A 33 2.54 2.44 9.80
C ALA A 33 1.75 3.39 8.89
N GLY A 34 2.32 4.55 8.56
CA GLY A 34 1.72 5.48 7.60
C GLY A 34 1.57 4.86 6.21
N SER A 35 2.59 4.15 5.74
CA SER A 35 2.52 3.44 4.45
C SER A 35 1.41 2.38 4.45
N PHE A 36 1.24 1.64 5.55
CA PHE A 36 0.21 0.61 5.68
C PHE A 36 -1.20 1.19 5.62
N ALA A 37 -1.43 2.35 6.25
CA ALA A 37 -2.70 3.07 6.17
C ALA A 37 -3.00 3.52 4.74
N VAL A 38 -2.00 4.06 4.02
CA VAL A 38 -2.17 4.48 2.62
C VAL A 38 -2.49 3.31 1.72
N ILE A 39 -1.83 2.16 1.87
CA ILE A 39 -2.10 0.95 1.05
C ILE A 39 -3.54 0.46 1.26
N TYR A 40 -4.08 0.54 2.47
CA TYR A 40 -5.47 0.17 2.75
C TYR A 40 -6.47 1.09 2.04
N ASN A 41 -6.26 2.40 2.08
CA ASN A 41 -7.09 3.35 1.34
C ASN A 41 -6.95 3.20 -0.17
N TYR A 42 -5.72 3.03 -0.65
CA TYR A 42 -5.43 2.80 -2.06
C TYR A 42 -6.10 1.51 -2.56
N SER A 43 -6.06 0.43 -1.77
CA SER A 43 -6.75 -0.81 -2.12
C SER A 43 -8.27 -0.60 -2.21
N ALA A 44 -8.83 0.24 -1.33
CA ALA A 44 -10.24 0.61 -1.48
C ALA A 44 -10.45 1.30 -2.84
N GLU A 45 -9.70 2.34 -3.18
CA GLU A 45 -9.87 3.07 -4.45
C GLU A 45 -9.64 2.22 -5.71
N LEU A 46 -8.72 1.26 -5.67
CA LEU A 46 -8.36 0.41 -6.80
C LEU A 46 -9.42 -0.66 -7.12
N PHE A 47 -9.99 -1.29 -6.09
CA PHE A 47 -10.90 -2.42 -6.28
C PHE A 47 -12.36 -1.96 -6.44
N PRO A 48 -13.09 -2.50 -7.44
CA PRO A 48 -14.50 -2.17 -7.61
C PRO A 48 -15.34 -2.66 -6.43
N THR A 49 -16.45 -1.97 -6.17
CA THR A 49 -17.28 -2.16 -4.96
C THR A 49 -17.70 -3.61 -4.73
N VAL A 50 -17.96 -4.36 -5.81
CA VAL A 50 -18.35 -5.78 -5.79
C VAL A 50 -17.28 -6.72 -5.19
N VAL A 51 -15.99 -6.40 -5.32
CA VAL A 51 -14.88 -7.24 -4.82
C VAL A 51 -14.04 -6.57 -3.75
N ARG A 52 -14.23 -5.26 -3.53
CA ARG A 52 -13.49 -4.46 -2.55
C ARG A 52 -13.51 -5.09 -1.16
N ASN A 53 -14.67 -5.52 -0.68
CA ASN A 53 -14.79 -6.12 0.66
C ASN A 53 -13.99 -7.44 0.77
N SER A 54 -14.03 -8.28 -0.26
CA SER A 54 -13.29 -9.54 -0.32
C SER A 54 -11.78 -9.31 -0.38
N ALA A 55 -11.33 -8.36 -1.21
CA ALA A 55 -9.91 -8.00 -1.33
C ALA A 55 -9.34 -7.44 0.00
N MET A 56 -10.10 -6.56 0.65
CA MET A 56 -9.72 -6.00 1.96
C MET A 56 -9.70 -7.07 3.06
N GLY A 57 -10.64 -8.01 3.02
CA GLY A 57 -10.66 -9.18 3.90
C GLY A 57 -9.42 -10.05 3.75
N LEU A 58 -9.05 -10.40 2.51
CA LEU A 58 -7.84 -11.17 2.21
C LEU A 58 -6.57 -10.42 2.66
N GLY A 59 -6.49 -9.12 2.37
CA GLY A 59 -5.38 -8.28 2.83
C GLY A 59 -5.22 -8.30 4.36
N SER A 60 -6.34 -8.24 5.09
CA SER A 60 -6.36 -8.36 6.55
C SER A 60 -5.86 -9.73 7.02
N MET A 61 -6.30 -10.82 6.38
CA MET A 61 -5.80 -12.17 6.70
C MET A 61 -4.28 -12.26 6.51
N CYS A 62 -3.74 -11.74 5.40
CA CYS A 62 -2.31 -11.69 5.16
C CYS A 62 -1.57 -10.85 6.23
N ALA A 63 -2.13 -9.72 6.66
CA ALA A 63 -1.57 -8.92 7.75
C ALA A 63 -1.60 -9.65 9.10
N ARG A 64 -2.59 -10.52 9.34
CA ARG A 64 -2.62 -11.37 10.55
C ARG A 64 -1.60 -12.49 10.49
N LEU A 65 -1.39 -13.08 9.30
CA LEU A 65 -0.35 -14.07 9.08
C LEU A 65 1.04 -13.49 9.33
N SER A 66 1.32 -12.26 8.92
CA SER A 66 2.61 -11.62 9.24
C SER A 66 2.80 -11.42 10.74
N GLY A 67 1.74 -11.06 11.46
CA GLY A 67 1.73 -11.01 12.93
C GLY A 67 2.01 -12.37 13.58
N ALA A 68 1.47 -13.46 13.02
CA ALA A 68 1.74 -14.82 13.50
C ALA A 68 3.16 -15.32 13.17
N LEU A 69 3.73 -14.89 12.04
CA LEU A 69 5.11 -15.20 11.65
C LEU A 69 6.16 -14.40 12.43
N THR A 70 5.79 -13.21 12.92
CA THR A 70 6.68 -12.32 13.69
C THR A 70 7.39 -13.02 14.86
N PRO A 71 6.71 -13.73 15.79
CA PRO A 71 7.39 -14.41 16.90
C PRO A 71 8.38 -15.48 16.44
N LEU A 72 8.11 -16.16 15.32
CA LEU A 72 9.03 -17.15 14.74
C LEU A 72 10.32 -16.48 14.24
N ILE A 73 10.20 -15.30 13.62
CA ILE A 73 11.33 -14.50 13.17
C ILE A 73 12.12 -13.96 14.37
N THR A 74 11.46 -13.51 15.43
CA THR A 74 12.15 -13.06 16.64
C THR A 74 12.81 -14.19 17.41
N LEU A 75 12.41 -15.45 17.23
CA LEU A 75 13.10 -16.57 17.87
C LEU A 75 14.52 -16.76 17.31
N LEU A 76 14.75 -16.37 16.05
CA LEU A 76 16.07 -16.36 15.42
C LEU A 76 17.04 -15.34 16.03
N ASP A 77 16.56 -14.41 16.86
CA ASP A 77 17.38 -13.46 17.62
C ASP A 77 18.42 -14.15 18.51
N SER A 78 18.16 -15.41 18.90
CA SER A 78 19.08 -16.23 19.70
C SER A 78 20.40 -16.56 18.97
N PHE A 79 20.44 -16.47 17.64
CA PHE A 79 21.68 -16.68 16.87
C PHE A 79 22.47 -15.39 16.69
N ASP A 80 21.81 -14.34 16.18
CA ASP A 80 22.39 -13.00 16.06
C ASP A 80 21.26 -11.96 16.13
N PRO A 81 21.35 -10.96 17.02
CA PRO A 81 20.28 -9.97 17.23
C PRO A 81 20.00 -9.07 16.02
N LYS A 82 20.87 -9.12 15.01
CA LYS A 82 20.71 -8.36 13.76
C LYS A 82 19.77 -9.04 12.77
N ILE A 83 19.65 -10.37 12.84
CA ILE A 83 18.92 -11.18 11.85
C ILE A 83 17.45 -10.75 11.74
N PRO A 84 16.68 -10.63 12.84
CA PRO A 84 15.27 -10.25 12.74
C PRO A 84 15.09 -8.86 12.11
N ALA A 85 15.92 -7.90 12.51
CA ALA A 85 15.85 -6.52 12.02
C ALA A 85 16.16 -6.42 10.51
N VAL A 86 17.19 -7.14 10.04
CA VAL A 86 17.51 -7.22 8.61
C VAL A 86 16.39 -7.91 7.83
N LEU A 87 15.83 -9.01 8.34
CA LEU A 87 14.76 -9.74 7.66
C LEU A 87 13.52 -8.86 7.45
N PHE A 88 13.04 -8.18 8.51
CA PHE A 88 11.92 -7.24 8.40
C PHE A 88 12.23 -6.08 7.45
N GLY A 89 13.46 -5.58 7.47
CA GLY A 89 13.91 -4.53 6.56
C GLY A 89 13.89 -4.95 5.09
N VAL A 90 14.43 -6.12 4.77
CA VAL A 90 14.45 -6.66 3.40
C VAL A 90 13.04 -6.91 2.88
N VAL A 91 12.16 -7.52 3.68
CA VAL A 91 10.75 -7.73 3.29
C VAL A 91 10.04 -6.40 3.00
N ALA A 92 10.31 -5.36 3.80
CA ALA A 92 9.77 -4.01 3.58
C ALA A 92 10.34 -3.31 2.33
N LEU A 93 11.59 -3.60 1.95
CA LEU A 93 12.18 -3.09 0.71
C LEU A 93 11.55 -3.77 -0.52
N VAL A 94 11.41 -5.09 -0.48
CA VAL A 94 10.81 -5.88 -1.57
C VAL A 94 9.35 -5.48 -1.78
N SER A 95 8.57 -5.30 -0.72
CA SER A 95 7.19 -4.84 -0.85
C SER A 95 7.10 -3.41 -1.40
N GLY A 96 7.98 -2.51 -0.93
CA GLY A 96 8.05 -1.14 -1.45
C GLY A 96 8.42 -1.08 -2.93
N PHE A 97 9.28 -1.99 -3.39
CA PHE A 97 9.64 -2.13 -4.81
C PHE A 97 8.44 -2.61 -5.64
N TRP A 98 7.67 -3.58 -5.14
CA TRP A 98 6.46 -4.05 -5.83
C TRP A 98 5.39 -2.96 -5.95
N VAL A 99 5.22 -2.13 -4.93
CA VAL A 99 4.27 -1.01 -4.96
C VAL A 99 4.62 0.01 -6.04
N MET A 100 5.88 0.13 -6.46
CA MET A 100 6.24 0.98 -7.61
C MET A 100 5.65 0.47 -8.93
N PHE A 101 5.24 -0.79 -9.05
CA PHE A 101 4.57 -1.27 -10.25
C PHE A 101 3.08 -0.93 -10.29
N LEU A 102 2.50 -0.46 -9.18
CA LEU A 102 1.09 -0.11 -9.12
C LEU A 102 0.81 1.21 -9.86
N PRO A 103 -0.30 1.29 -10.61
CA PRO A 103 -0.76 2.53 -11.23
C PRO A 103 -1.18 3.54 -10.15
N GLU A 104 -1.03 4.83 -10.41
CA GLU A 104 -1.49 5.84 -9.45
C GLU A 104 -3.03 5.99 -9.51
N THR A 105 -3.71 6.02 -8.35
CA THR A 105 -5.18 6.18 -8.26
C THR A 105 -5.63 7.65 -8.22
N MET A 106 -4.70 8.60 -8.10
CA MET A 106 -5.02 10.01 -7.89
C MET A 106 -5.83 10.60 -9.05
N ASN A 107 -6.97 11.25 -8.70
CA ASN A 107 -7.88 11.93 -9.63
C ASN A 107 -8.47 11.01 -10.72
N GLN A 108 -8.69 9.72 -10.41
CA GLN A 108 -9.48 8.80 -11.23
C GLN A 108 -10.82 8.53 -10.53
N PRO A 109 -11.94 8.39 -11.27
CA PRO A 109 -13.20 7.94 -10.68
C PRO A 109 -13.04 6.51 -10.13
N MET A 110 -13.66 6.23 -8.99
CA MET A 110 -13.65 4.89 -8.42
C MET A 110 -14.39 3.93 -9.36
N PRO A 111 -13.80 2.78 -9.74
CA PRO A 111 -14.47 1.82 -10.60
C PRO A 111 -15.68 1.23 -9.89
N GLU A 112 -16.87 1.40 -10.48
CA GLU A 112 -18.12 0.82 -9.94
C GLU A 112 -18.39 -0.56 -10.55
N SER A 113 -17.98 -0.77 -11.80
CA SER A 113 -18.13 -2.04 -12.53
C SER A 113 -16.81 -2.82 -12.65
N ILE A 114 -16.91 -4.12 -12.93
CA ILE A 114 -15.74 -4.98 -13.24
C ILE A 114 -15.05 -4.49 -14.52
N GLU A 115 -15.82 -4.07 -15.52
CA GLU A 115 -15.31 -3.56 -16.81
C GLU A 115 -14.47 -2.29 -16.63
N ASP A 116 -14.83 -1.42 -15.68
CA ASP A 116 -14.04 -0.24 -15.32
C ASP A 116 -12.73 -0.64 -14.65
N GLY A 117 -12.77 -1.66 -13.78
CA GLY A 117 -11.59 -2.22 -13.13
C GLY A 117 -10.59 -2.85 -14.11
N GLU A 118 -11.06 -3.48 -15.19
CA GLU A 118 -10.20 -4.07 -16.24
C GLU A 118 -9.53 -3.01 -17.12
N ASN A 119 -10.15 -1.83 -17.26
CA ASN A 119 -9.58 -0.70 -17.99
C ASN A 119 -8.74 0.22 -17.09
N PHE A 120 -8.81 0.06 -15.78
CA PHE A 120 -8.05 0.83 -14.80
C PHE A 120 -6.54 0.53 -14.88
N GLY A 121 -5.71 1.56 -15.05
CA GLY A 121 -4.23 1.43 -15.00
C GLY A 121 -3.55 0.94 -16.28
N LYS A 122 -4.25 0.84 -17.43
CA LYS A 122 -3.62 0.49 -18.72
C LYS A 122 -2.61 1.56 -19.18
N GLY A 123 -1.32 1.27 -18.99
CA GLY A 123 -0.20 2.11 -19.47
C GLY A 123 0.39 3.08 -18.45
N ASP A 124 -0.18 3.14 -17.26
CA ASP A 124 0.25 4.03 -16.17
C ASP A 124 1.06 3.24 -15.14
N THR A 125 2.37 3.22 -15.32
CA THR A 125 3.31 2.69 -14.31
C THR A 125 4.14 3.83 -13.74
N TRP A 126 4.64 3.67 -12.51
CA TRP A 126 5.56 4.63 -11.89
C TRP A 126 6.72 5.07 -12.80
N PHE A 127 7.29 4.14 -13.57
CA PHE A 127 8.38 4.43 -14.51
C PHE A 127 7.96 5.31 -15.68
N SER A 128 6.72 5.15 -16.16
CA SER A 128 6.12 6.00 -17.22
C SER A 128 5.99 7.45 -16.75
N GLN A 129 5.74 7.64 -15.45
CA GLN A 129 5.43 8.95 -14.89
C GLN A 129 6.66 9.72 -14.40
N CYS A 130 7.63 9.06 -13.74
CA CYS A 130 8.90 9.69 -13.34
C CYS A 130 9.82 10.01 -14.53
N ALA A 131 9.74 9.26 -15.63
CA ALA A 131 10.56 9.49 -16.83
C ALA A 131 10.08 10.66 -17.70
N GLY A 132 9.00 11.35 -17.30
CA GLY A 132 8.58 12.61 -17.90
C GLY A 132 8.29 12.52 -19.39
N ARG A 133 7.15 11.92 -19.77
CA ARG A 133 6.31 12.30 -20.93
C ARG A 133 5.25 11.23 -21.19
N LYS A 134 4.03 11.46 -20.70
CA LYS A 134 2.83 11.22 -21.49
C LYS A 134 1.70 12.07 -20.97
N LYS A 135 1.01 12.75 -21.90
CA LYS A 135 -0.19 13.54 -21.63
C LYS A 135 -1.23 12.57 -21.08
N ARG A 136 -1.52 12.73 -19.80
CA ARG A 136 -2.56 12.04 -19.03
C ARG A 136 -3.81 11.92 -19.91
N GLN A 137 -4.11 10.71 -20.37
CA GLN A 137 -5.26 10.47 -21.21
C GLN A 137 -6.48 10.75 -20.32
N ASN A 138 -7.20 11.81 -20.66
CA ASN A 138 -8.43 12.18 -19.98
C ASN A 138 -9.29 10.94 -19.78
N SER A 139 -9.80 10.81 -18.56
CA SER A 139 -10.96 9.97 -18.23
C SER A 139 -11.83 9.77 -19.46
N VAL A 140 -12.01 8.51 -19.87
CA VAL A 140 -12.94 8.12 -20.94
C VAL A 140 -14.39 8.40 -20.56
N TYR A 141 -14.65 8.81 -19.32
CA TYR A 141 -15.92 9.42 -18.96
C TYR A 141 -15.97 10.86 -19.45
N ALA A 142 -16.83 11.08 -20.45
CA ALA A 142 -17.32 12.39 -20.80
C ALA A 142 -17.88 13.08 -19.54
N ASP A 143 -17.85 14.41 -19.56
CA ASP A 143 -18.61 15.31 -18.70
C ASP A 143 -20.12 15.05 -18.95
N ASP A 144 -20.61 13.86 -18.58
CA ASP A 144 -22.02 13.51 -18.66
C ASP A 144 -22.66 13.84 -17.30
N PRO A 145 -23.48 14.90 -17.21
CA PRO A 145 -24.13 15.33 -15.97
C PRO A 145 -25.22 14.35 -15.45
N GLU A 146 -25.27 13.10 -15.92
CA GLU A 146 -26.34 12.13 -15.61
C GLU A 146 -26.11 11.24 -14.37
N GLN A 147 -24.95 11.29 -13.69
CA GLN A 147 -24.78 10.67 -12.36
C GLN A 147 -25.09 11.63 -11.20
N MET A 148 -26.19 12.38 -11.31
CA MET A 148 -26.97 12.78 -10.13
C MET A 148 -28.34 12.15 -10.26
N VAL A 149 -28.46 10.87 -9.91
CA VAL A 149 -29.78 10.24 -9.81
C VAL A 149 -30.55 11.01 -8.73
N PRO A 150 -31.66 11.70 -9.05
CA PRO A 150 -32.42 12.40 -8.03
C PRO A 150 -32.96 11.37 -7.05
N LEU A 151 -32.75 11.61 -5.74
CA LEU A 151 -33.24 10.84 -4.58
C LEU A 151 -34.78 10.68 -4.52
N LYS A 152 -35.51 11.05 -5.58
CA LYS A 152 -36.97 11.13 -5.62
C LYS A 152 -37.68 9.79 -5.86
N ASN A 153 -36.94 8.70 -6.12
CA ASN A 153 -37.52 7.37 -6.36
C ASN A 153 -37.38 6.38 -5.19
N ILE A 154 -36.83 6.80 -4.04
CA ILE A 154 -36.68 5.90 -2.86
C ILE A 154 -37.88 5.98 -1.91
N GLU A 155 -38.78 6.98 -2.04
CA GLU A 155 -40.00 7.07 -1.22
C GLU A 155 -41.23 6.36 -1.78
N ARG A 156 -41.11 5.57 -2.86
CA ARG A 156 -42.24 4.75 -3.34
C ARG A 156 -41.86 3.29 -3.56
N LYS A 157 -41.78 2.55 -2.46
CA LYS A 157 -42.19 1.15 -2.38
C LYS A 157 -42.52 0.76 -0.95
#